data_AF-A0A950LK10-F1
#
_entry.id   AF-A0A950LK10-F1
#
_cell.length_a   1.000
_cell.length_b   1.000
_cell.length_c   1.000
_cell.angle_alpha   90.00
_cell.angle_beta   90.00
_cell.angle_gamma   90.00
#
_symmetry.space_group_name_H-M   'P 1'
#
loop_
_entity.id
_entity.type
_entity.pdbx_description
1 polymer ?
#
loop_
_entity_poly.entity_id
_entity_poly.type
_entity_poly.pdbx_seq_one_letter_code
_entity_poly.pdbx_strand_id
1 'polypeptide(L)'
;VSGEVMKMRPLEKPLEIEPGGMVELKPNGYHLMFSRLRQGVNEGDKVSVTMVFEKAGKVEIELPAAGIAAKGPANEGTMPEHKM
;
A
#
# COMPACT_ATOMS: atom_id res chain seq x y z
N VAL A 1 13.59 -29.58 -6.79
CA VAL A 1 13.18 -28.26 -7.29
C VAL A 1 12.53 -27.53 -6.11
N SER A 2 13.30 -26.70 -5.40
CA SER A 2 12.82 -26.07 -4.16
C SER A 2 12.00 -24.84 -4.52
N GLY A 3 10.67 -24.91 -4.31
CA GLY A 3 9.73 -23.86 -4.67
C GLY A 3 10.12 -22.51 -4.09
N GLU A 4 10.12 -21.48 -4.95
CA GLU A 4 10.30 -20.08 -4.61
C GLU A 4 9.17 -19.60 -3.70
N VAL A 5 9.30 -19.87 -2.39
CA VAL A 5 8.41 -19.28 -1.38
C VAL A 5 8.71 -17.79 -1.27
N MET A 6 7.76 -16.96 -1.72
CA MET A 6 7.78 -15.53 -1.42
C MET A 6 7.76 -15.33 0.09
N LYS A 7 8.81 -14.72 0.63
CA LYS A 7 8.93 -14.41 2.06
C LYS A 7 8.65 -12.93 2.27
N MET A 8 7.61 -12.62 3.04
CA MET A 8 7.39 -11.27 3.54
C MET A 8 8.48 -10.93 4.56
N ARG A 9 9.10 -9.77 4.44
CA ARG A 9 10.12 -9.28 5.38
C ARG A 9 9.79 -7.83 5.77
N PRO A 10 9.82 -7.49 7.07
CA PRO A 10 9.70 -6.10 7.48
C PRO A 10 10.91 -5.30 6.95
N LEU A 11 10.67 -4.04 6.59
CA LEU A 11 11.74 -3.13 6.22
C LEU A 11 12.41 -2.60 7.48
N GLU A 12 13.72 -2.76 7.58
CA GLU A 12 14.54 -2.23 8.69
C GLU A 12 14.85 -0.73 8.51
N LYS A 13 14.71 -0.22 7.29
CA LYS A 13 14.96 1.17 6.90
C LYS A 13 13.68 1.82 6.38
N PRO A 14 13.50 3.14 6.56
CA PRO A 14 12.40 3.86 5.93
C PRO A 14 12.48 3.75 4.40
N LEU A 15 11.31 3.79 3.76
CA LEU A 15 11.18 3.69 2.32
C LEU A 15 11.48 5.07 1.71
N GLU A 16 12.55 5.15 0.92
CA GLU A 16 12.93 6.38 0.24
C GLU A 16 12.00 6.64 -0.96
N ILE A 17 11.53 7.87 -1.06
CA ILE A 17 10.73 8.35 -2.19
C ILE A 17 11.53 9.49 -2.83
N GLU A 18 12.08 9.22 -4.00
CA GLU A 18 12.83 10.21 -4.77
C GLU A 18 11.94 11.41 -5.15
N PRO A 19 12.49 12.63 -5.26
CA PRO A 19 11.74 13.79 -5.72
C PRO A 19 11.11 13.54 -7.10
N GLY A 20 9.79 13.69 -7.20
CA GLY A 20 9.05 13.38 -8.43
C GLY A 20 8.89 11.89 -8.73
N GLY A 21 9.39 11.02 -7.84
CA GLY A 21 9.19 9.58 -7.89
C GLY A 21 7.89 9.14 -7.22
N MET A 22 7.51 7.88 -7.47
CA MET A 22 6.38 7.22 -6.84
C MET A 22 6.81 5.86 -6.36
N VAL A 23 6.43 5.51 -5.13
CA VAL A 23 6.57 4.15 -4.62
C VAL A 23 5.18 3.52 -4.53
N GLU A 24 4.99 2.42 -5.25
CA GLU A 24 3.73 1.71 -5.31
C GLU A 24 3.67 0.62 -4.24
N LEU A 25 2.64 0.68 -3.39
CA LEU A 25 2.34 -0.38 -2.44
C LEU A 25 1.37 -1.38 -3.07
N LYS A 26 1.83 -2.59 -3.37
CA LYS A 26 1.02 -3.63 -4.03
C LYS A 26 1.32 -5.04 -3.53
N PRO A 27 0.38 -5.98 -3.73
CA PRO A 27 0.64 -7.39 -3.50
C PRO A 27 1.89 -7.87 -4.26
N ASN A 28 2.71 -8.70 -3.63
CA ASN A 28 4.01 -9.17 -4.14
C ASN A 28 5.12 -8.09 -4.26
N GLY A 29 4.85 -6.85 -3.85
CA GLY A 29 5.84 -5.79 -3.71
C GLY A 29 5.87 -5.25 -2.28
N TYR A 30 6.09 -3.94 -2.15
CA TYR A 30 5.93 -3.27 -0.87
C TYR A 30 4.47 -3.30 -0.45
N HIS A 31 4.20 -3.69 0.79
CA HIS A 31 2.85 -3.73 1.32
C HIS A 31 2.86 -3.37 2.81
N LEU A 32 1.76 -2.82 3.28
CA LEU A 32 1.54 -2.56 4.69
C LEU A 32 0.91 -3.80 5.33
N MET A 33 1.50 -4.26 6.42
CA MET A 33 0.95 -5.33 7.22
C MET A 33 0.37 -4.75 8.51
N PHE A 34 -0.95 -4.79 8.63
CA PHE A 34 -1.61 -4.48 9.90
C PHE A 34 -1.50 -5.68 10.82
N SER A 35 -0.80 -5.51 11.95
CA SER A 35 -0.72 -6.50 13.02
C SER A 35 -1.49 -6.03 14.24
N ARG A 36 -2.04 -6.97 15.02
CA ARG A 36 -2.81 -6.70 16.26
C ARG A 36 -3.97 -5.72 16.05
N LEU A 37 -4.78 -5.97 15.02
CA LEU A 37 -6.03 -5.24 14.84
C LEU A 37 -6.94 -5.45 16.06
N ARG A 38 -7.48 -4.37 16.63
CA ARG A 38 -8.40 -4.43 17.78
C ARG A 38 -9.76 -5.02 17.42
N GLN A 39 -10.16 -4.90 16.16
CA GLN A 39 -11.39 -5.42 15.61
C GLN A 39 -11.07 -6.06 14.24
N GLY A 40 -11.82 -7.09 13.87
CA GLY A 40 -11.75 -7.64 12.51
C GLY A 40 -12.09 -6.56 11.48
N VAL A 41 -11.38 -6.58 10.35
CA VAL A 41 -11.65 -5.70 9.21
C VAL A 41 -12.55 -6.45 8.24
N ASN A 42 -13.75 -5.92 7.99
CA ASN A 42 -14.70 -6.48 7.04
C ASN A 42 -14.63 -5.74 5.70
N GLU A 43 -15.11 -6.37 4.64
CA GLU A 43 -15.26 -5.70 3.35
C GLU A 43 -16.19 -4.49 3.49
N GLY A 44 -15.77 -3.34 2.95
CA GLY A 44 -16.49 -2.07 3.05
C GLY A 44 -16.12 -1.22 4.27
N ASP A 45 -15.35 -1.75 5.23
CA ASP A 45 -14.82 -0.93 6.33
C ASP A 45 -13.78 0.08 5.81
N LYS A 46 -13.62 1.19 6.54
CA LYS A 46 -12.55 2.15 6.28
C LYS A 46 -11.53 2.10 7.39
N VAL A 47 -10.28 1.84 7.03
CA VAL A 47 -9.15 1.83 7.96
C VAL A 47 -8.41 3.15 7.82
N SER A 48 -8.59 4.05 8.79
CA SER A 48 -7.83 5.29 8.87
C SER A 48 -6.39 5.01 9.31
N VAL A 49 -5.41 5.38 8.50
CA VAL A 49 -3.98 5.22 8.80
C VAL A 49 -3.26 6.55 8.72
N THR A 50 -2.26 6.74 9.58
CA THR A 50 -1.38 7.91 9.52
C THR A 50 -0.03 7.48 8.97
N MET A 51 0.32 7.94 7.78
CA MET A 51 1.66 7.83 7.23
C MET A 51 2.52 8.96 7.77
N VAL A 52 3.73 8.63 8.23
CA VAL A 52 4.68 9.61 8.72
C VAL A 52 5.81 9.73 7.71
N PHE A 53 5.84 10.85 7.01
CA PHE A 53 6.91 11.21 6.08
C PHE A 53 7.88 12.14 6.78
N GLU A 54 9.18 11.94 6.56
CA GLU A 54 10.22 12.77 7.16
C GLU A 54 10.10 14.25 6.71
N LYS A 55 9.85 14.46 5.41
CA LYS A 55 9.77 15.81 4.81
C LYS A 55 8.36 16.41 4.80
N ALA A 56 7.34 15.59 4.57
CA ALA A 56 5.94 16.04 4.46
C ALA A 56 5.18 16.00 5.79
N GLY A 57 5.74 15.39 6.84
CA GLY A 57 5.08 15.22 8.12
C GLY A 57 4.05 14.09 8.13
N LYS A 58 3.02 14.23 8.97
CA LYS A 58 1.99 13.22 9.13
C LYS A 58 0.87 13.43 8.11
N VAL A 59 0.53 12.38 7.37
CA VAL A 59 -0.54 12.36 6.39
C VAL A 59 -1.53 11.29 6.79
N GLU A 60 -2.78 11.67 7.00
CA GLU A 60 -3.86 10.73 7.28
C GLU A 60 -4.50 10.27 5.98
N ILE A 61 -4.67 8.96 5.83
CA ILE A 61 -5.22 8.31 4.65
C ILE A 61 -6.29 7.32 5.11
N GLU A 62 -7.45 7.35 4.48
CA GLU A 62 -8.49 6.34 4.68
C GLU A 62 -8.32 5.23 3.64
N LEU A 63 -8.05 4.01 4.10
CA LEU A 63 -7.93 2.84 3.25
C LEU A 63 -9.25 2.05 3.27
N PRO A 64 -9.98 1.96 2.15
CA PRO A 64 -11.14 1.08 2.08
C PRO A 64 -10.70 -0.38 2.11
N ALA A 65 -11.32 -1.17 2.99
CA ALA A 65 -11.13 -2.61 3.07
C ALA A 65 -11.87 -3.29 1.91
N ALA A 66 -11.11 -3.89 1.01
CA ALA A 66 -11.65 -4.69 -0.10
C ALA A 66 -11.49 -6.19 0.19
N GLY A 67 -12.22 -7.01 -0.56
CA GLY A 67 -12.18 -8.47 -0.42
C GLY A 67 -10.77 -9.06 -0.54
N ILE A 68 -10.58 -10.27 -0.01
CA ILE A 68 -9.28 -10.94 0.17
C ILE A 68 -8.51 -11.19 -1.16
N ALA A 69 -9.23 -11.18 -2.30
CA ALA A 69 -8.67 -11.31 -3.64
C ALA A 69 -8.50 -9.96 -4.38
N ALA A 70 -8.78 -8.82 -3.71
CA ALA A 70 -8.64 -7.50 -4.30
C ALA A 70 -7.16 -7.19 -4.56
N LYS A 71 -6.85 -6.77 -5.79
CA LYS A 71 -5.48 -6.45 -6.22
C LYS A 71 -5.05 -5.01 -5.86
N GLY A 72 -5.74 -4.37 -4.91
CA GLY A 72 -5.69 -2.93 -4.65
C GLY A 72 -6.88 -2.20 -5.28
N PRO A 73 -7.07 -0.90 -5.00
CA PRO A 73 -8.03 -0.11 -5.76
C PRO A 73 -7.68 -0.23 -7.24
N ALA A 74 -8.66 -0.52 -8.10
CA ALA A 74 -8.47 -0.41 -9.52
C ALA A 74 -7.95 1.02 -9.77
N ASN A 75 -6.77 1.15 -10.35
CA ASN A 75 -6.29 2.42 -10.85
C ASN A 75 -7.31 2.92 -11.89
N GLU A 76 -8.30 3.70 -11.45
CA GLU A 76 -8.94 4.72 -12.27
C GLU A 76 -7.94 5.88 -12.38
N GLY A 77 -6.83 5.54 -13.03
CA GLY A 77 -5.62 6.31 -13.20
C GLY A 77 -4.92 5.89 -14.48
N THR A 78 -5.67 5.39 -15.47
CA THR A 78 -5.29 5.58 -16.87
C THR A 78 -5.19 7.08 -17.08
N MET A 79 -3.98 7.61 -16.94
CA MET A 79 -3.59 8.89 -17.50
C MET A 79 -4.13 8.92 -18.94
N PRO A 80 -4.94 9.92 -19.33
CA PRO A 80 -5.24 10.09 -20.74
C PRO A 80 -3.91 10.32 -21.45
N GLU A 81 -3.59 9.41 -22.36
CA GLU A 81 -2.55 9.55 -23.36
C GLU A 81 -2.64 10.97 -23.93
N HIS A 82 -1.64 11.82 -23.62
CA HIS A 82 -1.50 13.12 -24.28
C HIS A 82 -1.02 12.83 -25.69
N LYS A 83 -1.99 12.53 -26.56
CA LYS A 83 -1.82 12.43 -27.99
C LYS A 83 -1.52 13.84 -28.50
N MET A 84 -0.28 14.07 -28.91
CA MET A 84 0.05 15.08 -29.92
C MET A 84 -0.05 14.43 -31.30
#